data_AF-A0A961JUJ4-F1
#
_entry.id   AF-A0A961JUJ4-F1
#
_cell.length_a   1.000
_cell.length_b   1.000
_cell.length_c   1.000
_cell.angle_alpha   90.00
_cell.angle_beta   90.00
_cell.angle_gamma   90.00
#
_symmetry.space_group_name_H-M   'P 1'
#
loop_
_entity.id
_entity.type
_entity.pdbx_description
1 polymer ?
#
loop_
_entity_poly.entity_id
_entity_poly.type
_entity_poly.pdbx_seq_one_letter_code
_entity_poly.pdbx_strand_id
1 'polypeptide(L)'
;FPAIWGSGPLYLTYNFWEGIPNSGFWITVVANLHLLAAFAVLSFVIVHVYLLTIGHGFRHHVQPMVTGFDEVELTPEQEAYLEQNEPWRLKA
;
A
#
# COMPACT_ATOMS: atom_id res chain seq x y z
N PHE A 1 -6.59 -5.34 3.40
CA PHE A 1 -6.13 -6.19 2.27
C PHE A 1 -6.48 -7.69 2.37
N PRO A 2 -6.54 -8.37 3.53
CA PRO A 2 -6.81 -9.83 3.56
C PRO A 2 -8.10 -10.26 2.84
N ALA A 3 -9.13 -9.41 2.85
CA ALA A 3 -10.41 -9.70 2.20
C ALA A 3 -10.29 -9.93 0.69
N ILE A 4 -9.47 -9.17 -0.06
CA ILE A 4 -9.30 -9.37 -1.51
C ILE A 4 -8.60 -10.71 -1.80
N TRP A 5 -7.60 -11.04 -0.98
CA TRP A 5 -6.82 -12.27 -1.08
C TRP A 5 -7.56 -13.52 -0.58
N GLY A 6 -8.58 -13.37 0.27
CA GLY A 6 -9.46 -14.47 0.65
C GLY A 6 -10.60 -14.68 -0.34
N SER A 7 -11.33 -13.61 -0.68
CA SER A 7 -12.52 -13.70 -1.55
C SER A 7 -12.19 -14.02 -3.00
N GLY A 8 -11.03 -13.59 -3.52
CA GLY A 8 -10.63 -13.86 -4.91
C GLY A 8 -10.41 -15.34 -5.20
N PRO A 9 -9.48 -16.01 -4.48
CA PRO A 9 -9.32 -17.46 -4.61
C PRO A 9 -10.60 -18.23 -4.31
N LEU A 10 -11.37 -17.83 -3.29
CA LEU A 10 -12.66 -18.47 -3.00
C LEU A 10 -13.63 -18.38 -4.18
N TYR A 11 -13.73 -17.22 -4.83
CA TYR A 11 -14.55 -17.02 -6.03
C TYR A 11 -14.09 -17.91 -7.20
N LEU A 12 -12.77 -18.03 -7.43
CA LEU A 12 -12.21 -18.89 -8.48
C LEU A 12 -12.53 -20.39 -8.28
N THR A 13 -12.75 -20.82 -7.04
CA THR A 13 -13.08 -22.22 -6.73
C THR A 13 -14.55 -22.59 -6.97
N TYR A 14 -15.39 -21.68 -7.47
CA TYR A 14 -16.84 -21.92 -7.63
C TYR A 14 -17.19 -23.20 -8.41
N ASN A 15 -16.38 -23.56 -9.41
CA ASN A 15 -16.57 -24.79 -10.19
C ASN A 15 -16.51 -26.08 -9.33
N PHE A 16 -15.91 -26.02 -8.14
CA PHE A 16 -15.82 -27.14 -7.20
C PHE A 16 -16.96 -27.16 -6.17
N TRP A 17 -17.94 -26.26 -6.27
CA TRP A 17 -19.02 -26.13 -5.29
C TRP A 17 -20.23 -27.02 -5.61
N GLU A 18 -20.05 -28.00 -6.49
CA GLU A 18 -21.08 -28.99 -6.80
C GLU A 18 -21.50 -29.72 -5.52
N GLY A 19 -22.81 -29.86 -5.31
CA GLY A 19 -23.36 -30.48 -4.10
C GLY A 19 -23.48 -29.56 -2.88
N ILE A 20 -22.98 -28.32 -2.92
CA ILE A 20 -23.23 -27.33 -1.86
C ILE A 20 -24.65 -26.76 -2.02
N PRO A 21 -25.53 -26.89 -1.01
CA PRO A 21 -26.86 -26.30 -1.06
C PRO A 21 -26.79 -24.77 -1.21
N ASN A 22 -27.60 -24.22 -2.11
CA ASN A 22 -27.66 -22.78 -2.38
C ASN A 22 -26.34 -22.16 -2.86
N SER A 23 -25.49 -22.91 -3.56
CA SER A 23 -24.20 -22.43 -4.09
C SER A 23 -24.32 -21.12 -4.88
N GLY A 24 -25.40 -20.94 -5.65
CA GLY A 24 -25.68 -19.69 -6.39
C GLY A 24 -25.90 -18.45 -5.52
N PHE A 25 -26.50 -18.61 -4.33
CA PHE A 25 -26.60 -17.52 -3.35
C PHE A 25 -25.22 -17.18 -2.77
N TRP A 26 -24.47 -18.20 -2.35
CA TRP A 26 -23.17 -18.00 -1.73
C TRP A 26 -22.13 -17.38 -2.67
N ILE A 27 -22.10 -17.79 -3.94
CA ILE A 27 -21.19 -17.16 -4.91
C ILE A 27 -21.54 -15.69 -5.12
N THR A 28 -22.84 -15.34 -5.11
CA THR A 28 -23.28 -13.94 -5.21
C THR A 28 -22.77 -13.12 -4.02
N VAL A 29 -22.82 -13.67 -2.81
CA VAL A 29 -22.25 -13.03 -1.61
C VAL A 29 -20.74 -12.84 -1.75
N VAL A 30 -20.00 -13.90 -2.11
CA VAL A 30 -18.54 -13.83 -2.29
C VAL A 30 -18.15 -12.83 -3.37
N ALA A 31 -18.88 -12.81 -4.50
CA ALA A 31 -18.67 -11.86 -5.60
C ALA A 31 -18.79 -10.41 -5.13
N ASN A 32 -19.88 -10.09 -4.41
CA ASN A 32 -20.12 -8.73 -3.92
C ASN A 32 -19.09 -8.32 -2.87
N LEU A 33 -18.68 -9.23 -1.99
CA LEU A 33 -17.60 -8.97 -1.03
C LEU A 33 -16.26 -8.73 -1.74
N HIS A 34 -15.94 -9.49 -2.78
CA HIS A 34 -14.73 -9.29 -3.58
C HIS A 34 -14.75 -7.94 -4.30
N LEU A 35 -15.89 -7.59 -4.91
CA LEU A 35 -16.09 -6.32 -5.60
C LEU A 35 -15.94 -5.14 -4.62
N LEU A 36 -16.56 -5.21 -3.45
CA LEU A 36 -16.44 -4.20 -2.41
C LEU A 36 -14.98 -4.05 -1.94
N ALA A 37 -14.29 -5.16 -1.72
CA ALA A 37 -12.86 -5.14 -1.37
C ALA A 37 -12.01 -4.52 -2.48
N ALA A 38 -12.33 -4.79 -3.75
CA ALA A 38 -11.63 -4.22 -4.90
C ALA A 38 -11.80 -2.69 -4.95
N PHE A 39 -13.02 -2.17 -4.73
CA PHE A 39 -13.24 -0.73 -4.63
C PHE A 39 -12.47 -0.09 -3.47
N ALA A 40 -12.41 -0.75 -2.31
CA ALA A 40 -11.62 -0.24 -1.19
C ALA A 40 -10.11 -0.17 -1.52
N VAL A 41 -9.57 -1.18 -2.20
CA VAL A 41 -8.17 -1.19 -2.66
C VAL A 41 -7.94 -0.10 -3.71
N LEU A 42 -8.83 0.05 -4.68
CA LEU A 42 -8.74 1.08 -5.71
C LEU A 42 -8.74 2.47 -5.10
N SER A 43 -9.69 2.76 -4.21
CA SER A 43 -9.76 4.03 -3.48
C SER A 43 -8.48 4.29 -2.67
N PHE A 44 -7.94 3.27 -2.00
CA PHE A 44 -6.66 3.39 -1.30
C PHE A 44 -5.54 3.77 -2.26
N VAL A 45 -5.41 3.11 -3.42
CA VAL A 45 -4.35 3.41 -4.40
C VAL A 45 -4.49 4.85 -4.92
N ILE A 46 -5.70 5.28 -5.27
CA ILE A 46 -5.95 6.65 -5.75
C ILE A 46 -5.54 7.67 -4.69
N VAL A 47 -6.04 7.52 -3.45
CA VAL A 47 -5.72 8.43 -2.36
C VAL A 47 -4.22 8.39 -2.05
N HIS A 48 -3.62 7.21 -2.00
CA HIS A 48 -2.20 7.04 -1.70
C HIS A 48 -1.32 7.75 -2.74
N VAL A 49 -1.57 7.54 -4.03
CA VAL A 49 -0.83 8.21 -5.11
C VAL A 49 -1.09 9.73 -5.08
N TYR A 50 -2.32 10.16 -4.80
CA TYR A 50 -2.63 11.58 -4.65
C TYR A 50 -1.84 12.22 -3.49
N LEU A 51 -1.75 11.56 -2.34
CA LEU A 51 -1.00 12.07 -1.19
C LEU A 51 0.49 12.25 -1.52
N LEU A 52 1.07 11.43 -2.39
CA LEU A 52 2.45 11.62 -2.86
C LEU A 52 2.62 12.93 -3.64
N THR A 53 1.56 13.48 -4.22
CA THR A 53 1.62 14.73 -5.00
C THR A 53 1.51 16.00 -4.16
N ILE A 54 1.13 15.89 -2.89
CA ILE A 54 0.95 17.04 -1.99
C ILE A 54 2.29 17.40 -1.34
N GLY A 55 2.54 18.70 -1.10
CA GLY A 55 3.73 19.18 -0.38
C GLY A 55 4.94 19.39 -1.29
N HIS A 56 6.12 18.90 -0.87
CA HIS A 56 7.42 19.13 -1.51
C HIS A 56 7.63 18.40 -2.85
N GLY A 57 6.53 17.90 -3.45
CA GLY A 57 6.50 17.31 -4.78
C GLY A 57 6.59 15.78 -4.79
N PHE A 58 6.08 15.20 -5.87
CA PHE A 58 5.96 13.75 -6.06
C PHE A 58 7.30 13.01 -5.94
N ARG A 59 8.36 13.53 -6.58
CA ARG A 59 9.67 12.88 -6.57
C ARG A 59 10.26 12.77 -5.16
N HIS A 60 10.09 13.79 -4.32
CA HIS A 60 10.61 13.78 -2.95
C HIS A 60 9.98 12.66 -2.11
N HIS A 61 8.68 12.39 -2.29
CA HIS A 61 8.00 11.32 -1.56
C HIS A 61 8.30 9.92 -2.12
N VAL A 62 8.60 9.80 -3.42
CA VAL A 62 8.86 8.50 -4.08
C VAL A 62 10.32 8.08 -3.98
N GLN A 63 11.28 9.01 -4.01
CA GLN A 63 12.71 8.69 -3.94
C GLN A 63 13.05 7.79 -2.75
N PRO A 64 12.63 8.07 -1.50
CA PRO A 64 12.96 7.25 -0.34
C PRO A 64 12.39 5.83 -0.43
N MET A 65 11.27 5.63 -1.13
CA MET A 65 10.69 4.29 -1.33
C MET A 65 11.54 3.43 -2.28
N VAL A 66 12.29 4.05 -3.18
CA VAL A 66 13.16 3.38 -4.16
C VAL A 66 14.58 3.23 -3.64
N THR A 67 15.14 4.29 -3.04
CA THR A 67 16.53 4.31 -2.55
C THR A 67 16.66 3.77 -1.13
N GLY A 68 15.59 3.80 -0.34
CA GLY A 68 15.60 3.50 1.10
C GLY A 68 16.12 4.65 1.97
N PHE A 69 16.47 5.80 1.40
CA PHE A 69 17.03 6.95 2.12
C PHE A 69 16.18 8.21 1.88
N ASP A 70 15.86 8.91 2.97
CA ASP A 70 15.14 10.18 2.94
C ASP A 70 16.06 11.35 3.26
N GLU A 71 15.80 12.49 2.61
CA GLU A 71 16.52 13.73 2.85
C GLU A 71 15.70 14.58 3.80
N VAL A 72 16.28 14.90 4.95
CA VAL A 72 15.60 15.63 6.03
C VAL A 72 16.38 16.89 6.39
N GLU A 73 15.66 17.95 6.73
CA GLU A 73 16.26 19.16 7.27
C GLU A 73 16.74 18.87 8.71
N LEU A 74 18.03 19.13 8.96
CA LEU A 74 18.66 18.92 10.26
C LEU A 74 18.63 20.22 11.06
N THR A 75 18.42 20.12 12.37
CA THR A 75 18.74 21.23 13.27
C THR A 75 20.27 21.35 13.41
N PRO A 76 20.80 22.52 13.81
CA PRO A 76 22.23 22.72 14.00
C PRO A 76 22.87 21.69 14.95
N GLU A 77 22.14 21.25 15.98
CA GLU A 77 22.61 20.25 16.92
C GLU A 77 22.68 18.84 16.30
N GLN A 78 21.74 18.50 15.42
CA GLN A 78 21.71 17.22 14.72
C GLN A 78 22.84 17.12 13.67
N GLU A 79 23.08 18.21 12.94
CA GLU A 79 24.19 18.30 11.99
C GLU A 79 25.54 18.14 12.71
N ALA A 80 25.76 18.90 13.79
CA ALA A 80 26.99 18.79 14.59
C ALA A 80 27.21 17.39 15.18
N TYR A 81 26.14 16.69 15.58
CA TYR A 81 26.22 15.30 16.03
C TYR A 81 26.66 14.36 14.90
N LEU A 82 26.07 14.51 13.70
CA LEU A 82 26.40 13.68 12.54
C LEU A 82 27.82 13.94 12.04
N GLU A 83 28.28 15.19 12.01
CA GLU A 83 29.67 15.52 11.66
C GLU A 83 30.69 14.79 12.56
N GLN A 84 30.40 14.71 13.86
CA GLN A 84 31.30 14.06 14.83
C GLN A 84 31.23 12.53 14.81
N ASN A 85 30.03 11.94 14.62
CA ASN A 85 29.81 10.51 14.85
C ASN A 85 29.55 9.71 13.56
N GLU A 86 28.84 10.28 12.59
CA GLU A 86 28.39 9.59 11.38
C GLU A 86 28.49 10.48 10.10
N PRO A 87 29.67 11.03 9.76
CA PRO A 87 29.80 12.05 8.72
C PRO A 87 29.43 11.56 7.32
N TRP A 88 29.48 10.24 7.08
CA TRP A 88 29.08 9.64 5.79
C TRP A 88 27.57 9.74 5.52
N ARG A 89 26.75 10.12 6.49
CA ARG A 89 25.31 10.38 6.30
C ARG A 89 25.02 11.81 5.86
N LEU A 90 25.99 12.71 5.99
CA LEU A 90 25.85 14.07 5.48
C LEU A 90 25.98 14.04 3.97
N LYS A 91 25.02 14.67 3.29
CA LYS A 91 25.09 14.86 1.85
C LYS A 91 26.15 15.94 1.60
N ALA A 92 27.13 15.62 0.76
CA ALA A 92 28.22 16.52 0.39
C ALA A 92 27.72 17.76 -0.37
#